data_AF-A0A4Y8CBP8-F1
#
_entry.id   AF-A0A4Y8CBP8-F1
#
_cell.length_a   1.000
_cell.length_b   1.000
_cell.length_c   1.000
_cell.angle_alpha   90.00
_cell.angle_beta   90.00
_cell.angle_gamma   90.00
#
_symmetry.space_group_name_H-M   'P 1'
#
loop_
_entity.id
_entity.type
_entity.pdbx_description
1 polymer ?
#
loop_
_entity_poly.entity_id
_entity_poly.type
_entity_poly.pdbx_seq_one_letter_code
_entity_poly.pdbx_strand_id
1 'polypeptide(L)'
;MLNTLLVVGFGGFIGAILRMLSINLVNKFFPYSISFGTLFVNVLGSFIIGFLFSYAQNKGLSPLLKSFISTGFLGAFTTFSTFSY
;
A
#
# COMPACT_ATOMS: atom_id res chain seq x y z
N MET A 1 -5.33 15.82 -15.09
CA MET A 1 -6.41 14.97 -14.55
C MET A 1 -6.29 13.53 -15.06
N LEU A 2 -6.42 13.28 -16.37
CA LEU A 2 -6.36 11.93 -16.94
C LEU A 2 -5.08 11.16 -16.57
N ASN A 3 -3.91 11.78 -16.72
CA ASN A 3 -2.64 11.14 -16.35
C ASN A 3 -2.60 10.71 -14.88
N THR A 4 -3.12 11.54 -13.98
CA THR A 4 -3.21 11.22 -12.55
C THR A 4 -4.12 10.02 -12.31
N LEU A 5 -5.29 9.96 -12.98
CA LEU A 5 -6.21 8.83 -12.87
C LEU A 5 -5.58 7.52 -13.36
N LEU A 6 -4.92 7.54 -14.51
CA LEU A 6 -4.23 6.36 -15.07
C LEU A 6 -3.15 5.86 -14.13
N VAL A 7 -2.36 6.77 -13.57
CA VAL A 7 -1.27 6.45 -12.66
C VAL A 7 -1.78 5.95 -11.32
N VAL A 8 -2.83 6.56 -10.75
CA VAL A 8 -3.48 6.04 -9.53
C VAL A 8 -4.06 4.66 -9.77
N GLY A 9 -4.75 4.44 -10.91
CA GLY A 9 -5.31 3.15 -11.28
C GLY A 9 -4.24 2.07 -11.44
N PHE A 10 -3.15 2.37 -12.12
CA PHE A 10 -2.02 1.45 -12.30
C PHE A 10 -1.33 1.13 -10.96
N GLY A 11 -1.10 2.14 -10.11
CA GLY A 11 -0.59 1.93 -8.76
C GLY A 11 -1.54 1.06 -7.93
N GLY A 12 -2.84 1.33 -7.99
CA GLY A 12 -3.88 0.57 -7.28
C GLY A 12 -3.94 -0.89 -7.70
N PHE A 13 -3.84 -1.17 -9.00
CA PHE A 13 -3.75 -2.53 -9.54
C PHE A 13 -2.57 -3.30 -8.93
N ILE A 14 -1.38 -2.70 -8.94
CA ILE A 14 -0.17 -3.33 -8.38
C ILE A 14 -0.33 -3.51 -6.85
N GLY A 15 -0.81 -2.48 -6.15
CA GLY A 15 -0.99 -2.51 -4.70
C GLY A 15 -1.96 -3.60 -4.24
N ALA A 16 -3.09 -3.75 -4.94
CA ALA A 16 -4.08 -4.78 -4.63
C ALA A 16 -3.53 -6.20 -4.84
N ILE A 17 -2.80 -6.44 -5.95
CA ILE A 17 -2.17 -7.74 -6.22
C ILE A 17 -1.14 -8.07 -5.15
N LEU A 18 -0.23 -7.13 -4.84
CA LEU A 18 0.79 -7.36 -3.82
C LEU A 18 0.18 -7.58 -2.44
N ARG A 19 -0.88 -6.85 -2.08
CA ARG A 19 -1.60 -7.10 -0.82
C ARG A 19 -2.10 -8.53 -0.73
N MET A 20 -2.78 -9.00 -1.78
CA MET A 20 -3.31 -10.36 -1.83
C MET A 20 -2.18 -11.40 -1.71
N LEU A 21 -1.08 -11.23 -2.44
CA LEU A 21 0.07 -12.13 -2.39
C LEU A 21 0.76 -12.10 -1.02
N SER A 22 0.98 -10.93 -0.44
CA SER A 22 1.61 -10.76 0.88
C SER A 22 0.77 -11.38 1.98
N ILE A 23 -0.55 -11.15 1.99
CA ILE A 23 -1.44 -11.76 2.99
C ILE A 23 -1.39 -13.28 2.88
N ASN A 24 -1.54 -13.83 1.67
CA ASN A 24 -1.51 -15.28 1.46
C ASN A 24 -0.17 -15.90 1.87
N LEU A 25 0.94 -15.22 1.56
CA LEU A 25 2.27 -15.69 1.92
C LEU A 25 2.48 -15.68 3.43
N VAL A 26 2.13 -14.60 4.13
CA VAL A 26 2.28 -14.51 5.58
C VAL A 26 1.39 -15.54 6.29
N ASN A 27 0.14 -15.69 5.84
CA ASN A 27 -0.79 -16.66 6.42
C ASN A 27 -0.32 -18.11 6.24
N LYS A 28 0.46 -18.42 5.20
CA LYS A 28 1.07 -19.74 5.01
C LYS A 28 2.12 -20.06 6.08
N PHE A 29 2.88 -19.06 6.54
CA PHE A 29 3.90 -19.24 7.57
C PHE A 29 3.34 -19.12 8.99
N PHE A 30 2.27 -18.33 9.18
CA PHE A 30 1.64 -18.08 10.48
C PHE A 30 0.13 -18.40 10.41
N PRO A 31 -0.26 -19.70 10.41
CA PRO A 31 -1.65 -20.14 10.30
C PRO A 31 -2.43 -19.99 11.63
N TYR A 32 -2.33 -18.83 12.27
CA TYR A 32 -3.04 -18.51 13.52
C TYR A 32 -4.37 -17.79 13.24
N SER A 33 -5.24 -17.74 14.25
CA SER A 33 -6.51 -16.98 14.21
C SER A 33 -6.33 -15.46 14.07
N ILE A 34 -5.12 -14.96 14.26
CA ILE A 34 -4.76 -13.55 14.11
C ILE A 34 -4.41 -13.28 12.64
N SER A 35 -5.00 -12.23 12.07
CA SER A 35 -4.77 -11.76 10.70
C SER A 35 -3.37 -11.14 10.50
N PHE A 36 -2.31 -11.93 10.72
CA PHE A 36 -0.90 -11.50 10.59
C PHE A 36 -0.58 -10.96 9.20
N GLY A 37 -1.16 -11.52 8.14
CA GLY A 37 -1.01 -10.97 6.79
C GLY A 37 -1.53 -9.53 6.67
N THR A 38 -2.71 -9.25 7.25
CA THR A 38 -3.31 -7.90 7.25
C THR A 38 -2.48 -6.93 8.08
N LEU A 39 -1.99 -7.36 9.25
CA LEU A 39 -1.08 -6.55 10.06
C LEU A 39 0.20 -6.21 9.31
N PHE A 40 0.81 -7.19 8.64
CA PHE A 40 2.04 -7.02 7.89
C PHE A 40 1.90 -5.95 6.80
N VAL A 41 0.87 -6.03 5.94
CA VAL A 41 0.69 -5.07 4.85
C VAL A 41 0.41 -3.66 5.38
N ASN A 42 -0.34 -3.53 6.49
CA ASN A 42 -0.65 -2.23 7.09
C ASN A 42 0.57 -1.58 7.75
N VAL A 43 1.36 -2.34 8.52
CA VAL A 43 2.58 -1.83 9.15
C VAL A 43 3.62 -1.44 8.09
N LEU A 44 3.86 -2.32 7.12
CA LEU A 44 4.82 -2.05 6.04
C LEU A 44 4.38 -0.86 5.20
N GLY A 45 3.10 -0.80 4.81
CA GLY A 45 2.55 0.31 4.04
C GLY A 45 2.65 1.64 4.80
N SER A 46 2.29 1.67 6.08
CA SER A 46 2.37 2.87 6.93
C SER A 46 3.81 3.37 7.09
N PHE A 47 4.76 2.44 7.24
CA PHE A 47 6.19 2.76 7.28
C PHE A 47 6.66 3.42 5.98
N ILE A 48 6.28 2.86 4.82
CA ILE A 48 6.63 3.42 3.50
C ILE A 48 6.00 4.81 3.32
N ILE A 49 4.75 5.02 3.75
CA ILE A 49 4.10 6.35 3.73
C ILE A 49 4.92 7.35 4.56
N GLY A 50 5.32 7.00 5.78
CA GLY A 50 6.13 7.86 6.65
C GLY A 50 7.47 8.24 6.02
N PHE A 51 8.16 7.27 5.42
CA PHE A 51 9.41 7.50 4.69
C PHE A 51 9.21 8.45 3.50
N LEU A 52 8.17 8.23 2.69
CA LEU A 52 7.84 9.09 1.55
C LEU A 52 7.52 10.51 1.97
N PHE A 53 6.81 10.69 3.09
CA PHE A 53 6.49 12.01 3.61
C PHE A 53 7.75 12.77 4.01
N SER A 54 8.68 12.11 4.73
CA SER A 54 9.98 12.69 5.09
C SER A 54 10.83 13.00 3.85
N TYR A 55 10.86 12.10 2.87
CA TYR A 55 11.60 12.31 1.62
C TYR A 55 11.00 13.47 0.78
N ALA A 56 9.68 13.54 0.69
CA ALA A 56 8.96 14.60 -0.04
C ALA A 56 9.30 15.99 0.50
N GLN A 57 9.40 16.14 1.82
CA GLN A 57 9.76 17.41 2.46
C GLN A 57 11.16 17.90 2.06
N ASN A 58 12.11 16.99 1.88
CA ASN A 58 13.52 17.35 1.67
C ASN A 58 13.91 17.48 0.19
N LYS A 59 13.28 16.73 -0.73
CA LYS A 59 13.73 16.64 -2.14
C LYS A 59 12.67 16.97 -3.19
N GLY A 60 11.42 17.19 -2.80
CA GLY A 60 10.32 17.47 -3.73
C GLY A 60 9.96 16.26 -4.60
N LEU A 61 8.89 15.56 -4.25
CA LEU A 61 8.34 14.48 -5.08
C LEU A 61 7.43 15.05 -6.16
N SER A 62 7.53 14.54 -7.40
CA SER A 62 6.63 14.97 -8.47
C SER A 62 5.17 14.66 -8.10
N PRO A 63 4.21 15.54 -8.42
CA PRO A 63 2.80 15.32 -8.05
C PRO A 63 2.26 13.99 -8.60
N LEU A 64 2.69 13.60 -9.81
CA LEU A 64 2.29 12.34 -10.43
C LEU A 64 2.79 11.12 -9.64
N LEU A 65 4.07 11.15 -9.24
CA LEU A 65 4.68 10.06 -8.48
C LEU A 65 4.10 10.00 -7.06
N LYS A 66 3.79 11.15 -6.46
CA LYS A 66 3.07 11.20 -5.19
C LYS A 66 1.72 10.49 -5.30
N SER A 67 0.89 10.84 -6.29
CA SER A 67 -0.41 10.19 -6.52
C SER A 67 -0.28 8.70 -6.82
N PHE A 68 0.71 8.30 -7.63
CA PHE A 68 1.02 6.89 -7.90
C PHE A 68 1.21 6.11 -6.61
N ILE A 69 2.12 6.61 -5.75
CA ILE A 69 2.56 5.86 -4.59
C ILE A 69 1.55 5.97 -3.45
N SER A 70 1.05 7.16 -3.12
CA SER A 70 0.17 7.35 -1.96
C SER A 70 -1.23 6.81 -2.21
N THR A 71 -1.90 7.30 -3.25
CA THR A 71 -3.33 7.04 -3.48
C THR A 71 -3.52 5.75 -4.27
N GLY A 72 -2.67 5.48 -5.26
CA GLY A 72 -2.71 4.24 -6.01
C GLY A 72 -2.15 3.07 -5.21
N PHE A 73 -0.83 2.95 -5.17
CA PHE A 73 -0.13 1.78 -4.66
C PHE A 73 -0.38 1.52 -3.16
N LEU A 74 0.02 2.44 -2.28
CA LEU A 74 -0.09 2.26 -0.83
C LEU A 74 -1.55 2.27 -0.36
N GLY A 75 -2.41 3.03 -1.03
CA GLY A 75 -3.84 3.04 -0.76
C GLY A 75 -4.52 1.70 -1.03
N ALA A 76 -4.11 0.97 -2.07
CA ALA A 76 -4.63 -0.37 -2.37
C ALA A 76 -3.86 -1.50 -1.66
N PHE A 77 -2.61 -1.25 -1.28
CA PHE A 77 -1.76 -2.20 -0.56
C PHE A 77 -2.14 -2.33 0.93
N THR A 78 -2.50 -1.22 1.56
CA THR A 78 -3.03 -1.19 2.93
C THR A 78 -4.55 -1.37 2.93
N THR A 79 -5.14 -1.77 4.06
CA THR A 79 -6.57 -2.06 4.14
C THR A 79 -7.11 -1.96 5.58
N PHE A 80 -8.22 -1.24 5.72
CA PHE A 80 -9.01 -1.23 6.95
C PHE A 80 -10.10 -2.30 6.93
N SER A 81 -10.75 -2.51 5.78
CA SER A 81 -11.90 -3.41 5.66
C SER A 81 -11.59 -4.87 6.02
N THR A 82 -10.40 -5.39 5.66
CA THR A 82 -10.00 -6.75 6.06
C THR A 82 -9.36 -6.81 7.44
N PHE A 83 -9.11 -5.67 8.08
CA PHE A 83 -8.66 -5.61 9.47
C PHE A 83 -9.84 -5.61 10.45
N SER A 84 -10.96 -5.01 10.06
CA SER A 84 -12.17 -4.91 10.88
C SER A 84 -13.12 -6.11 10.83
N TYR A 85 -12.82 -7.11 10.01
CA TYR A 85 -13.55 -8.38 9.93
C TYR A 85 -12.91 -9.41 10.86
#